data_AF-A0A559SRN7-F1
#
_entry.id   AF-A0A559SRN7-F1
#
_cell.length_a   1.000
_cell.length_b   1.000
_cell.length_c   1.000
_cell.angle_alpha   90.00
_cell.angle_beta   90.00
_cell.angle_gamma   90.00
#
_symmetry.space_group_name_H-M   'P 1'
#
loop_
_entity.id
_entity.type
_entity.pdbx_description
1 polymer ?
#
loop_
_entity_poly.entity_id
_entity_poly.type
_entity_poly.pdbx_seq_one_letter_code
_entity_poly.pdbx_strand_id
1 'polypeptide(L)'
;MNRTPKGGWRHDREEASLSDVYRTIGTGRPGSKLRRIAAFAGPGYMVAVGYMDPGNWATSLAGGSKFGYALLTVALLSNLMAIVLQALCARLAIASGRDLAQACRDAFPKFVSVPLWAFAEIAIIATDIAEVIGTAIGLNLIFGVPLELGVLITALDVFLILYLQKLGFRWIEAFIITLLGVIALCFGVQIFLADPQWGAVITGFFPTTEIVSNPEMLYLALGILGATVMPHNLYLHSGIVQTRAYGHTVPEKREALTYATIDSTFALCFALLINASILILAAAAFNAHGRTDIVELGEAHSLLSPLLGLAIAPTLFGIALLCCGLNSTVTATLAGQIVMEGFLKIKLQPWVRRLITRAIAIVPAAIVTIWYGNQGTAQLLILTQVVLSLQLSFAVFPLVMFTASKAKMGELVAPRWLSTIAYVIAVVIAGLNIKLLIDFVTG
;
A
#
# COMPACT_ATOMS: atom_id res chain seq x y z
N MET A 1 20.97 -33.77 17.94
CA MET A 1 19.54 -34.18 17.96
C MET A 1 18.76 -33.16 17.13
N ASN A 2 18.76 -33.32 15.80
CA ASN A 2 18.09 -32.40 14.87
C ASN A 2 16.58 -32.63 14.96
N ARG A 3 15.88 -31.82 15.77
CA ARG A 3 14.42 -31.76 15.73
C ARG A 3 14.02 -31.21 14.37
N THR A 4 13.52 -32.06 13.48
CA THR A 4 12.78 -31.61 12.30
C THR A 4 11.62 -30.74 12.80
N PRO A 5 11.54 -29.47 12.40
CA PRO A 5 10.49 -28.57 12.87
C PRO A 5 9.11 -29.13 12.53
N LYS A 6 8.14 -28.91 13.42
CA LYS A 6 6.75 -29.38 13.20
C LYS A 6 6.12 -28.61 12.03
N GLY A 7 5.54 -29.30 11.05
CA GLY A 7 4.68 -28.70 10.01
C GLY A 7 5.39 -28.21 8.73
N GLY A 8 6.47 -28.86 8.28
CA GLY A 8 7.11 -28.54 6.99
C GLY A 8 7.86 -27.20 6.94
N TRP A 9 8.17 -26.63 8.10
CA TRP A 9 9.04 -25.47 8.26
C TRP A 9 10.49 -25.90 8.48
N ARG A 10 11.45 -25.03 8.18
CA ARG A 10 12.89 -25.27 8.39
C ARG A 10 13.35 -24.80 9.78
N HIS A 11 12.63 -23.86 10.39
CA HIS A 11 12.82 -23.45 11.79
C HIS A 11 11.49 -23.45 12.55
N ASP A 12 11.53 -23.75 13.85
CA ASP A 12 10.36 -23.64 14.73
C ASP A 12 10.01 -22.16 14.96
N ARG A 13 8.73 -21.91 15.29
CA ARG A 13 8.28 -20.56 15.68
C ARG A 13 8.82 -20.27 17.08
N GLU A 14 9.66 -19.25 17.19
CA GLU A 14 10.23 -18.81 18.47
C GLU A 14 9.42 -17.67 19.11
N GLU A 15 9.04 -16.65 18.34
CA GLU A 15 8.33 -15.46 18.85
C GLU A 15 7.08 -15.12 18.02
N ALA A 16 6.18 -14.32 18.59
CA ALA A 16 5.01 -13.78 17.88
C ALA A 16 5.37 -12.49 17.14
N SER A 17 4.76 -12.26 15.98
CA SER A 17 4.84 -10.97 15.29
C SER A 17 4.25 -9.86 16.15
N LEU A 18 4.88 -8.68 16.19
CA LEU A 18 4.44 -7.53 16.98
C LEU A 18 4.15 -7.91 18.43
N SER A 19 5.14 -8.46 19.15
CA SER A 19 4.96 -9.00 20.51
C SER A 19 4.30 -8.02 21.48
N ASP A 20 4.51 -6.72 21.27
CA ASP A 20 3.97 -5.64 22.12
C ASP A 20 2.45 -5.46 21.96
N VAL A 21 1.89 -5.88 20.83
CA VAL A 21 0.48 -5.67 20.45
C VAL A 21 -0.25 -6.96 20.11
N TYR A 22 0.44 -8.11 20.21
CA TYR A 22 -0.08 -9.42 19.88
C TYR A 22 -1.32 -9.76 20.74
N ARG A 23 -2.45 -10.06 20.08
CA ARG A 23 -3.72 -10.41 20.73
C ARG A 23 -4.24 -9.40 21.76
N THR A 24 -3.92 -8.12 21.61
CA THR A 24 -4.42 -7.06 22.51
C THR A 24 -5.91 -6.78 22.34
N ILE A 25 -6.48 -7.04 21.16
CA ILE A 25 -7.90 -6.77 20.89
C ILE A 25 -8.71 -8.06 21.07
N GLY A 26 -9.44 -8.12 22.19
CA GLY A 26 -10.31 -9.23 22.56
C GLY A 26 -11.49 -9.38 21.61
N THR A 27 -11.59 -10.52 20.94
CA THR A 27 -12.72 -10.86 20.04
C THR A 27 -13.83 -11.65 20.76
N GLY A 28 -13.68 -11.87 22.07
CA GLY A 28 -14.56 -12.71 22.88
C GLY A 28 -15.65 -11.92 23.60
N ARG A 29 -16.84 -11.80 23.00
CA ARG A 29 -18.12 -11.61 23.70
C ARG A 29 -19.27 -12.22 22.89
N PRO A 30 -20.31 -12.81 23.53
CA PRO A 30 -21.51 -13.25 22.85
C PRO A 30 -22.34 -11.99 22.49
N GLY A 31 -22.19 -11.50 21.26
CA GLY A 31 -22.93 -10.35 20.73
C GLY A 31 -23.41 -10.61 19.31
N SER A 32 -24.31 -9.74 18.81
CA SER A 32 -24.82 -9.84 17.43
C SER A 32 -23.69 -9.84 16.40
N LYS A 33 -23.91 -10.47 15.24
CA LYS A 33 -22.92 -10.58 14.14
C LYS A 33 -22.28 -9.23 13.79
N LEU A 34 -23.03 -8.14 13.88
CA LEU A 34 -22.55 -6.75 13.67
C LEU A 34 -21.51 -6.29 14.69
N ARG A 35 -21.71 -6.56 15.99
CA ARG A 35 -20.70 -6.22 17.02
C ARG A 35 -19.42 -7.05 16.87
N ARG A 36 -19.55 -8.28 16.37
CA ARG A 36 -18.40 -9.14 16.09
C ARG A 36 -17.63 -8.63 14.88
N ILE A 37 -18.32 -8.28 13.78
CA ILE A 37 -17.70 -7.63 12.62
C ILE A 37 -16.98 -6.35 13.04
N ALA A 38 -17.60 -5.49 13.85
CA ALA A 38 -16.97 -4.26 14.34
C ALA A 38 -15.72 -4.50 15.21
N ALA A 39 -15.61 -5.65 15.90
CA ALA A 39 -14.41 -6.00 16.66
C ALA A 39 -13.26 -6.50 15.78
N PHE A 40 -13.58 -7.06 14.61
CA PHE A 40 -12.60 -7.47 13.61
C PHE A 40 -12.27 -6.36 12.60
N ALA A 41 -13.09 -5.31 12.54
CA ALA A 41 -12.82 -4.13 11.71
C ALA A 41 -11.59 -3.37 12.21
N GLY A 42 -10.71 -2.96 11.30
CA GLY A 42 -9.51 -2.18 11.60
C GLY A 42 -8.29 -2.57 10.76
N PRO A 43 -7.83 -3.83 10.80
CA PRO A 43 -6.66 -4.30 10.05
C PRO A 43 -6.77 -4.04 8.55
N GLY A 44 -7.96 -4.28 7.97
CA GLY A 44 -8.24 -4.03 6.57
C GLY A 44 -8.12 -2.55 6.21
N TYR A 45 -8.60 -1.65 7.06
CA TYR A 45 -8.48 -0.20 6.85
C TYR A 45 -7.03 0.27 6.97
N MET A 46 -6.27 -0.26 7.94
CA MET A 46 -4.83 0.04 8.07
C MET A 46 -4.03 -0.42 6.85
N VAL A 47 -4.47 -1.47 6.17
CA VAL A 47 -3.85 -1.94 4.94
C VAL A 47 -4.30 -1.11 3.76
N ALA A 48 -5.60 -0.89 3.60
CA ALA A 48 -6.19 -0.15 2.48
C ALA A 48 -5.68 1.28 2.38
N VAL A 49 -5.28 1.87 3.51
CA VAL A 49 -4.79 3.24 3.52
C VAL A 49 -3.42 3.39 2.85
N GLY A 50 -2.59 2.35 2.86
CA GLY A 50 -1.34 2.33 2.09
C GLY A 50 -1.60 2.33 0.58
N TYR A 51 -2.77 1.85 0.14
CA TYR A 51 -3.19 1.88 -1.26
C TYR A 51 -3.66 3.27 -1.72
N MET A 52 -3.54 4.30 -0.87
CA MET A 52 -3.95 5.67 -1.16
C MET A 52 -2.80 6.65 -0.96
N ASP A 53 -1.56 6.17 -1.01
CA ASP A 53 -0.34 6.96 -0.81
C ASP A 53 -0.09 7.96 -1.97
N PRO A 54 0.82 8.94 -1.78
CA PRO A 54 1.08 9.95 -2.81
C PRO A 54 1.64 9.35 -4.11
N GLY A 55 2.29 8.18 -4.03
CA GLY A 55 2.78 7.45 -5.20
C GLY A 55 1.66 6.96 -6.10
N ASN A 56 0.60 6.39 -5.52
CA ASN A 56 -0.59 6.01 -6.26
C ASN A 56 -1.32 7.21 -6.86
N TRP A 57 -1.33 8.34 -6.16
CA TRP A 57 -1.94 9.57 -6.69
C TRP A 57 -1.19 10.09 -7.91
N ALA A 58 0.13 10.13 -7.86
CA ALA A 58 0.94 10.59 -8.98
C ALA A 58 0.74 9.72 -10.23
N THR A 59 0.74 8.40 -10.07
CA THR A 59 0.54 7.47 -11.20
C THR A 59 -0.90 7.50 -11.73
N SER A 60 -1.90 7.60 -10.86
CA SER A 60 -3.32 7.73 -11.25
C SER A 60 -3.61 9.07 -11.93
N LEU A 61 -3.01 10.16 -11.45
CA LEU A 61 -3.19 11.49 -12.02
C LEU A 61 -2.51 11.61 -13.38
N ALA A 62 -1.27 11.15 -13.50
CA ALA A 62 -0.55 11.10 -14.78
C ALA A 62 -1.25 10.16 -15.79
N GLY A 63 -1.80 9.04 -15.32
CA GLY A 63 -2.59 8.14 -16.14
C GLY A 63 -3.87 8.77 -16.68
N GLY A 64 -4.62 9.46 -15.81
CA GLY A 64 -5.87 10.12 -16.16
C GLY A 64 -5.68 11.35 -17.05
N SER A 65 -4.63 12.16 -16.82
CA SER A 65 -4.34 13.34 -17.64
C SER A 65 -3.93 12.97 -19.07
N LYS A 66 -3.08 11.94 -19.23
CA LYS A 66 -2.59 11.49 -20.54
C LYS A 66 -3.59 10.65 -21.32
N PHE A 67 -4.21 9.66 -20.68
CA PHE A 67 -4.97 8.61 -21.36
C PHE A 67 -6.46 8.59 -21.00
N GLY A 68 -6.95 9.64 -20.36
CA GLY A 68 -8.35 9.76 -19.95
C GLY A 68 -8.77 8.58 -19.06
N TYR A 69 -9.91 7.97 -19.39
CA TYR A 69 -10.48 6.87 -18.59
C TYR A 69 -9.90 5.48 -18.89
N ALA A 70 -8.98 5.33 -19.86
CA ALA A 70 -8.52 4.02 -20.33
C ALA A 70 -7.81 3.18 -19.25
N LEU A 71 -7.10 3.83 -18.33
CA LEU A 71 -6.34 3.15 -17.28
C LEU A 71 -7.19 2.76 -16.05
N LEU A 72 -8.49 3.07 -16.01
CA LEU A 72 -9.40 2.60 -14.96
C LEU A 72 -9.47 1.08 -14.88
N THR A 73 -9.40 0.40 -16.03
CA THR A 73 -9.34 -1.07 -16.07
C THR A 73 -8.11 -1.60 -15.34
N VAL A 74 -6.95 -0.96 -15.48
CA VAL A 74 -5.71 -1.37 -14.82
C VAL A 74 -5.82 -1.16 -13.31
N ALA A 75 -6.37 -0.02 -12.87
CA ALA A 75 -6.63 0.23 -11.46
C ALA A 75 -7.58 -0.81 -10.84
N LEU A 76 -8.66 -1.18 -11.55
CA LEU A 76 -9.59 -2.22 -11.13
C LEU A 76 -8.92 -3.60 -11.03
N LEU A 77 -8.23 -4.03 -12.09
CA LEU A 77 -7.55 -5.33 -12.12
C LEU A 77 -6.49 -5.42 -11.02
N SER A 78 -5.69 -4.38 -10.83
CA SER A 78 -4.65 -4.34 -9.80
C SER A 78 -5.25 -4.39 -8.40
N ASN A 79 -6.39 -3.74 -8.17
CA ASN A 79 -7.11 -3.85 -6.91
C ASN A 79 -7.71 -5.24 -6.67
N LEU A 80 -8.24 -5.90 -7.70
CA LEU A 80 -8.69 -7.29 -7.59
C LEU A 80 -7.54 -8.22 -7.23
N MET A 81 -6.36 -8.02 -7.84
CA MET A 81 -5.14 -8.75 -7.47
C MET A 81 -4.77 -8.48 -6.00
N ALA A 82 -4.82 -7.23 -5.56
CA ALA A 82 -4.56 -6.84 -4.18
C ALA A 82 -5.51 -7.56 -3.21
N ILE A 83 -6.82 -7.59 -3.46
CA ILE A 83 -7.81 -8.28 -2.61
C ILE A 83 -7.44 -9.76 -2.46
N VAL A 84 -7.11 -10.43 -3.56
CA VAL A 84 -6.71 -11.85 -3.54
C VAL A 84 -5.44 -12.05 -2.71
N LEU A 85 -4.40 -11.26 -2.95
CA LEU A 85 -3.12 -11.37 -2.23
C LEU A 85 -3.27 -11.03 -0.75
N GLN A 86 -4.07 -10.02 -0.40
CA GLN A 86 -4.33 -9.64 0.98
C GLN A 86 -5.14 -10.68 1.74
N ALA A 87 -6.11 -11.34 1.07
CA ALA A 87 -6.81 -12.49 1.64
C ALA A 87 -5.85 -13.67 1.92
N LEU A 88 -4.84 -13.87 1.07
CA LEU A 88 -3.79 -14.88 1.30
C LEU A 88 -2.88 -14.50 2.47
N CYS A 89 -2.53 -13.22 2.65
CA CYS A 89 -1.76 -12.76 3.81
C CYS A 89 -2.50 -13.02 5.12
N ALA A 90 -3.79 -12.66 5.19
CA ALA A 90 -4.63 -12.95 6.35
C ALA A 90 -4.72 -14.46 6.61
N ARG A 91 -4.84 -15.27 5.55
CA ARG A 91 -4.87 -16.73 5.66
C ARG A 91 -3.57 -17.30 6.21
N LEU A 92 -2.42 -16.84 5.70
CA LEU A 92 -1.10 -17.25 6.20
C LEU A 92 -1.01 -16.95 7.70
N ALA A 93 -1.30 -15.71 8.10
CA ALA A 93 -1.24 -15.27 9.49
C ALA A 93 -2.11 -16.11 10.43
N ILE A 94 -3.37 -16.38 10.05
CA ILE A 94 -4.33 -17.10 10.90
C ILE A 94 -4.03 -18.60 10.94
N ALA A 95 -3.61 -19.19 9.81
CA ALA A 95 -3.32 -20.61 9.72
C ALA A 95 -2.00 -20.95 10.43
N SER A 96 -0.89 -20.32 10.03
CA SER A 96 0.45 -20.65 10.53
C SER A 96 0.85 -19.90 11.79
N GLY A 97 0.12 -18.83 12.16
CA GLY A 97 0.46 -17.98 13.30
C GLY A 97 1.80 -17.25 13.13
N ARG A 98 2.19 -17.00 11.87
CA ARG A 98 3.45 -16.35 11.48
C ARG A 98 3.11 -15.24 10.50
N ASP A 99 3.81 -14.12 10.60
CA ASP A 99 3.76 -13.13 9.53
C ASP A 99 4.56 -13.61 8.30
N LEU A 100 4.43 -12.92 7.18
CA LEU A 100 5.09 -13.29 5.93
C LEU A 100 6.63 -13.25 6.05
N ALA A 101 7.19 -12.30 6.81
CA ALA A 101 8.64 -12.18 7.00
C ALA A 101 9.18 -13.35 7.84
N GLN A 102 8.50 -13.69 8.94
CA GLN A 102 8.78 -14.88 9.75
C GLN A 102 8.65 -16.16 8.93
N ALA A 103 7.60 -16.27 8.09
CA ALA A 103 7.40 -17.42 7.22
C ALA A 103 8.52 -17.57 6.19
N CYS A 104 8.98 -16.47 5.59
CA CYS A 104 10.13 -16.46 4.69
C CYS A 104 11.42 -16.92 5.41
N ARG A 105 11.71 -16.34 6.58
CA ARG A 105 12.88 -16.73 7.41
C ARG A 105 12.84 -18.19 7.85
N ASP A 106 11.67 -18.67 8.28
CA ASP A 106 11.49 -20.03 8.78
C ASP A 106 11.44 -21.08 7.66
N ALA A 107 11.17 -20.69 6.41
CA ALA A 107 11.13 -21.59 5.26
C ALA A 107 12.44 -21.65 4.48
N PHE A 108 13.14 -20.52 4.33
CA PHE A 108 14.30 -20.41 3.46
C PHE A 108 15.63 -20.43 4.23
N PRO A 109 16.75 -20.85 3.60
CA PRO A 109 18.08 -20.66 4.16
C PRO A 109 18.46 -19.18 4.23
N LYS A 110 19.43 -18.84 5.11
CA LYS A 110 19.89 -17.46 5.32
C LYS A 110 20.32 -16.75 4.03
N PHE A 111 20.92 -17.46 3.07
CA PHE A 111 21.37 -16.87 1.80
C PHE A 111 20.22 -16.38 0.90
N VAL A 112 18.98 -16.86 1.09
CA VAL A 112 17.78 -16.34 0.40
C VAL A 112 17.06 -15.34 1.29
N SER A 113 16.97 -15.63 2.59
CA SER A 113 16.26 -14.78 3.55
C SER A 113 16.87 -13.39 3.70
N VAL A 114 18.19 -13.25 3.64
CA VAL A 114 18.87 -11.94 3.79
C VAL A 114 18.65 -11.03 2.57
N PRO A 115 18.81 -11.49 1.32
CA PRO A 115 18.41 -10.70 0.15
C PRO A 115 16.92 -10.31 0.16
N LEU A 116 16.02 -11.22 0.54
CA LEU A 116 14.59 -10.89 0.66
C LEU A 116 14.32 -9.77 1.66
N TRP A 117 15.03 -9.77 2.79
CA TRP A 117 14.97 -8.68 3.76
C TRP A 117 15.48 -7.37 3.15
N ALA A 118 16.64 -7.39 2.49
CA ALA A 118 17.21 -6.20 1.87
C ALA A 118 16.26 -5.58 0.84
N PHE A 119 15.65 -6.40 -0.02
CA PHE A 119 14.65 -5.92 -0.97
C PHE A 119 13.41 -5.33 -0.27
N ALA A 120 12.92 -5.98 0.78
CA ALA A 120 11.79 -5.45 1.56
C ALA A 120 12.11 -4.09 2.22
N GLU A 121 13.31 -3.94 2.80
CA GLU A 121 13.73 -2.68 3.41
C GLU A 121 13.91 -1.57 2.36
N ILE A 122 14.47 -1.89 1.19
CA ILE A 122 14.58 -0.94 0.06
C ILE A 122 13.19 -0.47 -0.39
N ALA A 123 12.21 -1.38 -0.50
CA ALA A 123 10.84 -1.00 -0.87
C ALA A 123 10.17 -0.10 0.17
N ILE A 124 10.44 -0.32 1.47
CA ILE A 124 9.94 0.55 2.54
C ILE A 124 10.59 1.93 2.46
N ILE A 125 11.90 2.01 2.24
CA ILE A 125 12.60 3.29 2.05
C ILE A 125 12.08 4.02 0.82
N ALA A 126 11.85 3.32 -0.29
CA ALA A 126 11.25 3.90 -1.50
C ALA A 126 9.85 4.47 -1.24
N THR A 127 9.04 3.77 -0.44
CA THR A 127 7.74 4.27 0.01
C THR A 127 7.91 5.52 0.88
N ASP A 128 8.84 5.50 1.83
CA ASP A 128 9.11 6.63 2.73
C ASP A 128 9.56 7.88 1.96
N ILE A 129 10.32 7.72 0.87
CA ILE A 129 10.68 8.81 -0.06
C ILE A 129 9.42 9.39 -0.71
N ALA A 130 8.52 8.53 -1.21
CA ALA A 130 7.26 8.98 -1.82
C ALA A 130 6.39 9.78 -0.84
N GLU A 131 6.37 9.36 0.43
CA GLU A 131 5.64 10.05 1.50
C GLU A 131 6.25 11.41 1.86
N VAL A 132 7.58 11.48 1.99
CA VAL A 132 8.30 12.73 2.27
C VAL A 132 7.99 13.74 1.18
N ILE A 133 8.07 13.32 -0.08
CA ILE A 133 7.76 14.15 -1.24
C ILE A 133 6.29 14.59 -1.23
N GLY A 134 5.35 13.66 -1.07
CA GLY A 134 3.92 13.97 -1.08
C GLY A 134 3.52 14.92 0.06
N THR A 135 4.06 14.72 1.26
CA THR A 135 3.81 15.59 2.42
C THR A 135 4.43 16.96 2.21
N ALA A 136 5.66 17.04 1.68
CA ALA A 136 6.31 18.31 1.37
C ALA A 136 5.53 19.11 0.31
N ILE A 137 5.02 18.44 -0.73
CA ILE A 137 4.12 19.04 -1.71
C ILE A 137 2.83 19.51 -1.03
N GLY A 138 2.19 18.69 -0.19
CA GLY A 138 1.00 19.10 0.56
C GLY A 138 1.21 20.35 1.42
N LEU A 139 2.37 20.44 2.10
CA LEU A 139 2.76 21.62 2.88
C LEU A 139 3.00 22.85 1.99
N ASN A 140 3.64 22.67 0.84
CA ASN A 140 3.84 23.74 -0.14
C ASN A 140 2.51 24.29 -0.66
N LEU A 141 1.56 23.40 -0.95
CA LEU A 141 0.26 23.78 -1.51
C LEU A 141 -0.64 24.52 -0.50
N ILE A 142 -0.65 24.10 0.77
CA ILE A 142 -1.53 24.71 1.80
C ILE A 142 -0.89 25.97 2.39
N PHE A 143 0.39 25.91 2.74
CA PHE A 143 1.06 26.94 3.55
C PHE A 143 2.06 27.77 2.75
N GLY A 144 2.28 27.48 1.47
CA GLY A 144 3.26 28.16 0.64
C GLY A 144 4.71 27.86 1.05
N VAL A 145 4.94 26.79 1.81
CA VAL A 145 6.28 26.44 2.31
C VAL A 145 7.14 25.89 1.17
N PRO A 146 8.36 26.41 0.93
CA PRO A 146 9.27 25.86 -0.08
C PRO A 146 9.50 24.36 0.10
N LEU A 147 9.62 23.59 -0.99
CA LEU A 147 9.70 22.13 -0.92
C LEU A 147 10.89 21.65 -0.10
N GLU A 148 12.01 22.34 -0.14
CA GLU A 148 13.23 22.02 0.61
C GLU A 148 12.97 22.08 2.12
N LEU A 149 12.25 23.12 2.56
CA LEU A 149 11.82 23.27 3.95
C LEU A 149 10.71 22.26 4.30
N GLY A 150 9.79 22.01 3.36
CA GLY A 150 8.73 21.01 3.51
C GLY A 150 9.30 19.63 3.81
N VAL A 151 10.31 19.19 3.05
CA VAL A 151 11.03 17.92 3.24
C VAL A 151 11.63 17.85 4.64
N LEU A 152 12.28 18.92 5.12
CA LEU A 152 12.83 18.97 6.48
C LEU A 152 11.76 18.94 7.56
N ILE A 153 10.63 19.63 7.36
CA ILE A 153 9.50 19.64 8.29
C ILE A 153 8.89 18.24 8.43
N THR A 154 8.92 17.41 7.37
CA THR A 154 8.43 16.03 7.49
C THR A 154 9.18 15.22 8.54
N ALA A 155 10.42 15.56 8.91
CA ALA A 155 11.14 14.89 10.00
C ALA A 155 10.41 14.99 11.35
N LEU A 156 9.53 15.99 11.53
CA LEU A 156 8.73 16.16 12.74
C LEU A 156 7.66 15.08 12.91
N ASP A 157 7.34 14.30 11.88
CA ASP A 157 6.36 13.21 11.97
C ASP A 157 6.80 12.07 12.90
N VAL A 158 8.09 12.00 13.25
CA VAL A 158 8.62 11.10 14.28
C VAL A 158 7.93 11.37 15.62
N PHE A 159 7.69 12.65 15.96
CA PHE A 159 6.99 13.03 17.19
C PHE A 159 5.51 12.63 17.15
N LEU A 160 4.88 12.70 15.97
CA LEU A 160 3.51 12.24 15.79
C LEU A 160 3.42 10.72 16.02
N ILE A 161 4.34 9.94 15.46
CA ILE A 161 4.38 8.48 15.67
C ILE A 161 4.60 8.15 17.15
N LEU A 162 5.55 8.82 17.81
CA LEU A 162 5.81 8.66 19.24
C LEU A 162 4.55 8.92 20.08
N TYR A 163 3.81 9.97 19.75
CA TYR A 163 2.56 10.32 20.41
C TYR A 163 1.48 9.26 20.19
N LEU A 164 1.25 8.85 18.93
CA LEU A 164 0.25 7.83 18.58
C LEU A 164 0.52 6.49 19.26
N GLN A 165 1.78 6.11 19.41
CA GLN A 165 2.16 4.86 20.08
C GLN A 165 1.82 4.86 21.56
N LYS A 166 1.95 6.01 22.24
CA LYS A 166 1.57 6.15 23.66
C LYS A 166 0.06 5.94 23.88
N LEU A 167 -0.76 6.26 22.89
CA LEU A 167 -2.23 6.14 22.97
C LEU A 167 -2.74 4.71 22.73
N GLY A 168 -1.95 3.86 22.07
CA GLY A 168 -2.29 2.46 21.81
C GLY A 168 -3.04 2.21 20.49
N PHE A 169 -3.16 0.93 20.11
CA PHE A 169 -3.52 0.53 18.75
C PHE A 169 -4.92 0.96 18.28
N ARG A 170 -5.92 1.01 19.18
CA ARG A 170 -7.27 1.47 18.84
C ARG A 170 -7.32 2.94 18.42
N TRP A 171 -6.46 3.77 19.02
CA TRP A 171 -6.34 5.18 18.64
C TRP A 171 -5.64 5.33 17.30
N ILE A 172 -4.66 4.48 17.02
CA ILE A 172 -4.01 4.41 15.69
C ILE A 172 -5.03 4.04 14.61
N GLU A 173 -5.83 2.99 14.82
CA GLU A 173 -6.92 2.61 13.90
C GLU A 173 -7.92 3.77 13.68
N ALA A 174 -8.37 4.42 14.77
CA ALA A 174 -9.30 5.55 14.67
C ALA A 174 -8.72 6.77 13.95
N PHE A 175 -7.43 7.07 14.17
CA PHE A 175 -6.71 8.15 13.48
C PHE A 175 -6.67 7.89 11.96
N ILE A 176 -6.28 6.68 11.57
CA ILE A 176 -6.23 6.25 10.16
C ILE A 176 -7.61 6.34 9.50
N ILE A 177 -8.65 5.82 10.15
CA ILE A 177 -10.02 5.87 9.62
C ILE A 177 -10.52 7.32 9.48
N THR A 178 -10.13 8.20 10.41
CA THR A 178 -10.50 9.63 10.34
C THR A 178 -9.83 10.32 9.14
N LEU A 179 -8.52 10.12 8.96
CA LEU A 179 -7.81 10.67 7.80
C LEU A 179 -8.37 10.13 6.48
N LEU A 180 -8.70 8.85 6.45
CA LEU A 180 -9.35 8.22 5.32
C LEU A 180 -10.71 8.86 4.98
N GLY A 181 -11.52 9.14 6.00
CA GLY A 181 -12.79 9.85 5.84
C GLY A 181 -12.62 11.26 5.29
N VAL A 182 -11.58 11.99 5.71
CA VAL A 182 -11.24 13.32 5.18
C VAL A 182 -10.87 13.23 3.70
N ILE A 183 -9.97 12.32 3.32
CA ILE A 183 -9.57 12.12 1.91
C ILE A 183 -10.79 11.81 1.03
N ALA A 184 -11.65 10.91 1.50
CA ALA A 184 -12.86 10.53 0.77
C ALA A 184 -13.85 11.68 0.60
N LEU A 185 -14.02 12.52 1.64
CA LEU A 185 -14.85 13.72 1.55
C LEU A 185 -14.27 14.72 0.54
N CYS A 186 -12.96 14.97 0.60
CA CYS A 186 -12.27 15.88 -0.31
C CYS A 186 -12.44 15.45 -1.78
N PHE A 187 -12.25 14.18 -2.12
CA PHE A 187 -12.44 13.71 -3.49
C PHE A 187 -13.91 13.56 -3.89
N GLY A 188 -14.79 13.18 -2.96
CA GLY A 188 -16.23 13.13 -3.21
C GLY A 188 -16.77 14.48 -3.63
N VAL A 189 -16.36 15.56 -2.96
CA VAL A 189 -16.70 16.94 -3.35
C VAL A 189 -16.08 17.29 -4.71
N GLN A 190 -14.81 16.97 -4.95
CA GLN A 190 -14.14 17.30 -6.22
C GLN A 190 -14.76 16.59 -7.43
N ILE A 191 -15.12 15.31 -7.33
CA ILE A 191 -15.80 14.58 -8.41
C ILE A 191 -17.18 15.16 -8.68
N PHE A 192 -17.93 15.47 -7.61
CA PHE A 192 -19.25 16.06 -7.75
C PHE A 192 -19.19 17.38 -8.51
N LEU A 193 -18.13 18.17 -8.29
CA LEU A 193 -17.89 19.42 -8.99
C LEU A 193 -17.37 19.23 -10.43
N ALA A 194 -16.58 18.17 -10.66
CA ALA A 194 -16.01 17.89 -11.97
C ALA A 194 -17.02 17.39 -13.01
N ASP A 195 -18.21 16.94 -12.56
CA ASP A 195 -19.30 16.39 -13.38
C ASP A 195 -18.82 15.49 -14.54
N PRO A 196 -18.11 14.38 -14.24
CA PRO A 196 -17.52 13.55 -15.28
C PRO A 196 -18.60 12.85 -16.12
N GLN A 197 -18.28 12.58 -17.39
CA GLN A 197 -19.16 11.81 -18.25
C GLN A 197 -19.22 10.34 -17.79
N TRP A 198 -20.19 10.01 -16.94
CA TRP A 198 -20.33 8.68 -16.32
C TRP A 198 -20.41 7.52 -17.33
N GLY A 199 -20.96 7.76 -18.53
CA GLY A 199 -20.94 6.77 -19.61
C GLY A 199 -19.51 6.39 -20.03
N ALA A 200 -18.62 7.38 -20.19
CA ALA A 200 -17.23 7.16 -20.54
C ALA A 200 -16.42 6.52 -19.40
N VAL A 201 -16.74 6.89 -18.14
CA VAL A 201 -16.16 6.26 -16.94
C VAL A 201 -16.47 4.76 -16.91
N ILE A 202 -17.73 4.37 -17.15
CA ILE A 202 -18.12 2.95 -17.19
C ILE A 202 -17.40 2.22 -18.32
N THR A 203 -17.28 2.84 -19.50
CA THR A 203 -16.52 2.23 -20.61
C THR A 203 -15.03 2.09 -20.30
N GLY A 204 -14.45 2.98 -19.49
CA GLY A 204 -13.05 2.92 -19.07
C GLY A 204 -12.70 1.73 -18.18
N PHE A 205 -13.69 1.11 -17.53
CA PHE A 205 -13.51 -0.14 -16.77
C PHE A 205 -13.47 -1.40 -17.67
N PHE A 206 -13.73 -1.27 -18.97
CA PHE A 206 -13.56 -2.36 -19.92
C PHE A 206 -12.15 -2.35 -20.54
N PRO A 207 -11.51 -3.53 -20.67
CA PRO A 207 -10.14 -3.63 -21.16
C PRO A 207 -10.00 -3.18 -22.61
N THR A 208 -8.95 -2.41 -22.89
CA THR A 208 -8.54 -2.00 -24.23
C THR A 208 -7.20 -2.64 -24.59
N THR A 209 -7.00 -2.98 -25.87
CA THR A 209 -5.76 -3.60 -26.38
C THR A 209 -4.60 -2.61 -26.48
N GLU A 210 -4.88 -1.32 -26.41
CA GLU A 210 -3.89 -0.24 -26.49
C GLU A 210 -2.92 -0.23 -25.31
N ILE A 211 -3.35 -0.71 -24.14
CA ILE A 211 -2.54 -0.76 -22.90
C ILE A 211 -1.25 -1.56 -23.09
N VAL A 212 -1.29 -2.64 -23.89
CA VAL A 212 -0.14 -3.50 -24.13
C VAL A 212 0.70 -3.03 -25.33
N SER A 213 0.08 -2.26 -26.22
CA SER A 213 0.67 -1.82 -27.49
C SER A 213 1.47 -0.52 -27.36
N ASN A 214 1.04 0.38 -26.46
CA ASN A 214 1.69 1.68 -26.24
C ASN A 214 2.68 1.61 -25.05
N PRO A 215 3.99 1.86 -25.28
CA PRO A 215 5.02 1.81 -24.22
C PRO A 215 4.77 2.77 -23.05
N GLU A 216 4.31 4.00 -23.32
CA GLU A 216 4.02 4.97 -22.26
C GLU A 216 2.79 4.59 -21.44
N MET A 217 1.74 4.10 -22.12
CA MET A 217 0.53 3.63 -21.44
C MET A 217 0.84 2.41 -20.58
N LEU A 218 1.71 1.52 -21.07
CA LEU A 218 2.18 0.37 -20.32
C LEU A 218 3.04 0.79 -19.12
N TYR A 219 3.94 1.76 -19.27
CA TYR A 219 4.74 2.28 -18.17
C TYR A 219 3.87 2.84 -17.04
N LEU A 220 2.85 3.64 -17.38
CA LEU A 220 1.89 4.14 -16.40
C LEU A 220 1.00 3.04 -15.82
N ALA A 221 0.57 2.06 -16.62
CA ALA A 221 -0.17 0.90 -16.14
C ALA A 221 0.64 0.06 -15.13
N LEU A 222 1.93 -0.11 -15.38
CA LEU A 222 2.87 -0.76 -14.47
C LEU A 222 3.10 0.05 -13.20
N GLY A 223 3.19 1.38 -13.32
CA GLY A 223 3.22 2.29 -12.18
C GLY A 223 1.98 2.16 -11.30
N ILE A 224 0.79 2.13 -11.89
CA ILE A 224 -0.48 1.91 -11.18
C ILE A 224 -0.49 0.53 -10.50
N LEU A 225 -0.02 -0.52 -11.17
CA LEU A 225 0.05 -1.86 -10.57
C LEU A 225 1.02 -1.89 -9.38
N GLY A 226 2.21 -1.31 -9.52
CA GLY A 226 3.21 -1.24 -8.45
C GLY A 226 2.78 -0.39 -7.26
N ALA A 227 2.14 0.75 -7.53
CA ALA A 227 1.61 1.65 -6.50
C ALA A 227 0.38 1.07 -5.80
N THR A 228 -0.44 0.29 -6.50
CA THR A 228 -1.58 -0.39 -5.86
C THR A 228 -1.08 -1.60 -5.06
N VAL A 229 -0.44 -2.59 -5.67
CA VAL A 229 -0.03 -3.80 -4.95
C VAL A 229 1.29 -3.58 -4.24
N MET A 230 1.23 -2.87 -3.11
CA MET A 230 2.41 -2.59 -2.30
C MET A 230 2.89 -3.83 -1.54
N PRO A 231 4.18 -4.17 -1.63
CA PRO A 231 4.68 -5.38 -0.98
C PRO A 231 4.81 -5.26 0.53
N HIS A 232 5.18 -4.10 1.04
CA HIS A 232 5.25 -3.87 2.49
C HIS A 232 3.86 -4.05 3.14
N ASN A 233 2.77 -3.78 2.41
CA ASN A 233 1.41 -4.04 2.87
C ASN A 233 1.08 -5.53 2.98
N LEU A 234 1.73 -6.40 2.22
CA LEU A 234 1.59 -7.86 2.39
C LEU A 234 2.18 -8.31 3.74
N TYR A 235 3.35 -7.79 4.09
CA TYR A 235 3.97 -8.03 5.39
C TYR A 235 3.11 -7.41 6.51
N LEU A 236 2.71 -6.15 6.35
CA LEU A 236 1.87 -5.41 7.30
C LEU A 236 0.60 -6.18 7.66
N HIS A 237 -0.19 -6.57 6.65
CA HIS A 237 -1.47 -7.24 6.87
C HIS A 237 -1.28 -8.58 7.60
N SER A 238 -0.25 -9.35 7.21
CA SER A 238 0.07 -10.63 7.86
C SER A 238 0.51 -10.49 9.33
N GLY A 239 1.06 -9.33 9.71
CA GLY A 239 1.37 -8.99 11.11
C GLY A 239 0.16 -8.46 11.87
N ILE A 240 -0.55 -7.46 11.33
CA ILE A 240 -1.66 -6.79 12.03
C ILE A 240 -2.83 -7.74 12.32
N VAL A 241 -3.12 -8.70 11.43
CA VAL A 241 -4.19 -9.70 11.69
C VAL A 241 -3.95 -10.49 12.98
N GLN A 242 -2.70 -10.59 13.45
CA GLN A 242 -2.35 -11.26 14.70
C GLN A 242 -2.61 -10.43 15.97
N THR A 243 -2.95 -9.14 15.83
CA THR A 243 -3.39 -8.28 16.96
C THR A 243 -4.75 -8.70 17.51
N ARG A 244 -5.57 -9.40 16.70
CA ARG A 244 -6.88 -9.90 17.10
C ARG A 244 -6.76 -11.22 17.85
N ALA A 245 -7.38 -11.31 19.03
CA ALA A 245 -7.33 -12.49 19.89
C ALA A 245 -8.32 -13.59 19.47
N TYR A 246 -8.14 -14.16 18.28
CA TYR A 246 -8.98 -15.27 17.80
C TYR A 246 -8.59 -16.62 18.44
N GLY A 247 -9.57 -17.53 18.50
CA GLY A 247 -9.45 -18.84 19.14
C GLY A 247 -8.50 -19.81 18.43
N HIS A 248 -8.20 -20.93 19.10
CA HIS A 248 -7.19 -21.89 18.64
C HIS A 248 -7.78 -23.04 17.82
N THR A 249 -9.09 -23.24 17.88
CA THR A 249 -9.75 -24.34 17.18
C THR A 249 -9.90 -24.04 15.68
N VAL A 250 -9.98 -25.07 14.84
CA VAL A 250 -10.15 -24.91 13.39
C VAL A 250 -11.41 -24.10 13.03
N PRO A 251 -12.58 -24.34 13.66
CA PRO A 251 -13.78 -23.54 13.38
C PRO A 251 -13.61 -22.06 13.72
N GLU A 252 -12.98 -21.73 14.86
CA GLU A 252 -12.73 -20.33 15.25
C GLU A 252 -11.75 -19.64 14.29
N LYS A 253 -10.72 -20.35 13.83
CA LYS A 253 -9.79 -19.82 12.82
C LYS A 253 -10.46 -19.60 11.47
N ARG A 254 -11.37 -20.49 11.04
CA ARG A 254 -12.16 -20.30 9.79
C ARG A 254 -13.05 -19.06 9.89
N GLU A 255 -13.68 -18.86 11.05
CA GLU A 255 -14.50 -17.68 11.29
C GLU A 255 -13.65 -16.40 11.27
N ALA A 256 -12.52 -16.37 11.99
CA ALA A 256 -11.59 -15.24 11.98
C ALA A 256 -11.08 -14.93 10.57
N LEU A 257 -10.78 -15.96 9.77
CA LEU A 257 -10.37 -15.81 8.37
C LEU A 257 -11.47 -15.18 7.53
N THR A 258 -12.72 -15.57 7.75
CA THR A 258 -13.87 -15.01 7.02
C THR A 258 -14.02 -13.52 7.33
N TYR A 259 -13.97 -13.13 8.60
CA TYR A 259 -14.08 -11.72 8.98
C TYR A 259 -12.88 -10.89 8.49
N ALA A 260 -11.65 -11.39 8.61
CA ALA A 260 -10.46 -10.69 8.11
C ALA A 260 -10.50 -10.50 6.58
N THR A 261 -11.01 -11.49 5.84
CA THR A 261 -11.19 -11.39 4.38
C THR A 261 -12.26 -10.36 4.03
N ILE A 262 -13.40 -10.36 4.74
CA ILE A 262 -14.47 -9.39 4.53
C ILE A 262 -13.98 -7.97 4.83
N ASP A 263 -13.32 -7.75 5.96
CA ASP A 263 -12.78 -6.46 6.39
C ASP A 263 -11.80 -5.89 5.35
N SER A 264 -10.81 -6.69 4.95
CA SER A 264 -9.85 -6.28 3.92
C SER A 264 -10.48 -6.05 2.55
N THR A 265 -11.47 -6.87 2.15
CA THR A 265 -12.16 -6.71 0.87
C THR A 265 -12.93 -5.39 0.83
N PHE A 266 -13.71 -5.07 1.86
CA PHE A 266 -14.45 -3.81 1.92
C PHE A 266 -13.51 -2.60 1.95
N ALA A 267 -12.43 -2.67 2.74
CA ALA A 267 -11.46 -1.59 2.81
C ALA A 267 -10.72 -1.36 1.48
N LEU A 268 -10.34 -2.41 0.76
CA LEU A 268 -9.69 -2.30 -0.55
C LEU A 268 -10.68 -1.88 -1.66
N CYS A 269 -11.95 -2.28 -1.58
CA CYS A 269 -12.98 -1.72 -2.47
C CYS A 269 -13.12 -0.20 -2.26
N PHE A 270 -13.03 0.26 -1.01
CA PHE A 270 -13.00 1.69 -0.71
C PHE A 270 -11.74 2.37 -1.29
N ALA A 271 -10.58 1.73 -1.19
CA ALA A 271 -9.35 2.21 -1.82
C ALA A 271 -9.47 2.35 -3.34
N LEU A 272 -10.09 1.38 -4.00
CA LEU A 272 -10.39 1.46 -5.42
C LEU A 272 -11.27 2.66 -5.75
N LEU A 273 -12.30 2.95 -4.95
CA LEU A 273 -13.14 4.13 -5.18
C LEU A 273 -12.31 5.41 -5.15
N ILE A 274 -11.40 5.56 -4.19
CA ILE A 274 -10.51 6.73 -4.11
C ILE A 274 -9.55 6.79 -5.30
N ASN A 275 -8.90 5.68 -5.65
CA ASN A 275 -7.96 5.65 -6.78
C ASN A 275 -8.66 5.93 -8.13
N ALA A 276 -9.83 5.34 -8.33
CA ALA A 276 -10.67 5.63 -9.48
C ALA A 276 -11.11 7.10 -9.49
N SER A 277 -11.45 7.67 -8.32
CA SER A 277 -11.83 9.07 -8.17
C SER A 277 -10.73 10.02 -8.64
N ILE A 278 -9.48 9.75 -8.27
CA ILE A 278 -8.32 10.56 -8.65
C ILE A 278 -8.12 10.52 -10.16
N LEU A 279 -8.16 9.32 -10.75
CA LEU A 279 -7.99 9.13 -12.19
C LEU A 279 -9.14 9.79 -12.98
N ILE A 280 -10.39 9.61 -12.53
CA ILE A 280 -11.57 10.24 -13.13
C ILE A 280 -11.46 11.76 -13.07
N LEU A 281 -11.07 12.31 -11.91
CA LEU A 281 -10.87 13.74 -11.72
C LEU A 281 -9.80 14.26 -12.69
N ALA A 282 -8.66 13.58 -12.80
CA ALA A 282 -7.59 13.97 -13.71
C ALA A 282 -8.03 13.92 -15.19
N ALA A 283 -8.78 12.89 -15.58
CA ALA A 283 -9.33 12.77 -16.93
C ALA A 283 -10.35 13.87 -17.24
N ALA A 284 -11.29 14.13 -16.32
CA ALA A 284 -12.35 15.13 -16.51
C ALA A 284 -11.80 16.56 -16.48
N ALA A 285 -10.86 16.86 -15.56
CA ALA A 285 -10.29 18.18 -15.43
C ALA A 285 -9.25 18.47 -16.52
N PHE A 286 -8.34 17.54 -16.82
CA PHE A 286 -7.17 17.83 -17.64
C PHE A 286 -7.24 17.29 -19.06
N ASN A 287 -7.56 16.00 -19.22
CA ASN A 287 -7.59 15.35 -20.53
C ASN A 287 -8.68 15.96 -21.44
N ALA A 288 -9.87 16.20 -20.88
CA ALA A 288 -10.97 16.86 -21.60
C ALA A 288 -10.63 18.28 -22.11
N HIS A 289 -9.66 18.95 -21.47
CA HIS A 289 -9.20 20.29 -21.83
C HIS A 289 -7.89 20.27 -22.64
N GLY A 290 -7.47 19.11 -23.15
CA GLY A 290 -6.28 18.95 -23.99
C GLY A 290 -4.95 19.10 -23.26
N ARG A 291 -4.92 19.03 -21.92
CA ARG A 291 -3.69 19.08 -21.12
C ARG A 291 -3.21 17.68 -20.79
N THR A 292 -2.35 17.13 -21.65
CA THR A 292 -1.81 15.77 -21.51
C THR A 292 -0.48 15.71 -20.76
N ASP A 293 0.19 16.84 -20.51
CA ASP A 293 1.56 16.83 -19.98
C ASP A 293 1.64 16.97 -18.45
N ILE A 294 0.50 16.92 -17.76
CA ILE A 294 0.46 17.08 -16.29
C ILE A 294 0.92 15.77 -15.64
N VAL A 295 2.18 15.79 -15.18
CA VAL A 295 2.81 14.71 -14.42
C VAL A 295 2.98 15.11 -12.94
N GLU A 296 2.93 16.41 -12.62
CA GLU A 296 3.24 16.93 -11.29
C GLU A 296 2.00 17.18 -10.42
N LEU A 297 2.04 16.72 -9.16
CA LEU A 297 1.00 16.98 -8.16
C LEU A 297 0.80 18.48 -7.88
N GLY A 298 1.87 19.27 -7.96
CA GLY A 298 1.81 20.72 -7.77
C GLY A 298 1.11 21.45 -8.91
N GLU A 299 1.37 21.02 -10.15
CA GLU A 299 0.70 21.56 -11.33
C GLU A 299 -0.80 21.24 -11.31
N ALA A 300 -1.16 20.00 -10.96
CA ALA A 300 -2.56 19.62 -10.76
C ALA A 300 -3.29 20.56 -9.79
N HIS A 301 -2.71 20.84 -8.62
CA HIS A 301 -3.32 21.76 -7.65
C HIS A 301 -3.60 23.15 -8.22
N SER A 302 -2.63 23.74 -8.92
CA SER A 302 -2.77 25.07 -9.51
C SER A 302 -3.87 25.14 -10.58
N LEU A 303 -4.07 24.03 -11.30
CA LEU A 303 -5.00 23.95 -12.42
C LEU A 303 -6.41 23.53 -11.99
N LEU A 304 -6.59 22.93 -10.81
CA LEU A 304 -7.90 22.57 -10.29
C LEU A 304 -8.80 23.79 -10.05
N SER A 305 -8.26 24.95 -9.64
CA SER A 305 -9.05 26.17 -9.40
C SER A 305 -9.74 26.71 -10.67
N PRO A 306 -9.03 26.99 -11.78
CA PRO A 306 -9.67 27.47 -13.00
C PRO A 306 -10.56 26.41 -13.68
N LEU A 307 -10.26 25.12 -13.52
CA LEU A 307 -10.98 24.05 -14.23
C LEU A 307 -12.26 23.61 -13.51
N LEU A 308 -12.30 23.68 -12.18
CA LEU A 308 -13.50 23.33 -11.39
C LEU A 308 -14.31 24.56 -10.96
N GLY A 309 -13.85 25.77 -11.27
CA GLY A 309 -14.58 27.02 -11.04
C GLY A 309 -14.75 27.44 -9.57
N LEU A 310 -14.05 26.78 -8.64
CA LEU A 310 -14.15 27.04 -7.19
C LEU A 310 -12.77 27.12 -6.53
N ALA A 311 -12.54 28.20 -5.79
CA ALA A 311 -11.29 28.45 -5.06
C ALA A 311 -10.99 27.42 -3.95
N ILE A 312 -11.96 26.59 -3.58
CA ILE A 312 -11.85 25.58 -2.50
C ILE A 312 -11.27 24.25 -3.03
N ALA A 313 -11.31 23.97 -4.33
CA ALA A 313 -10.84 22.69 -4.87
C ALA A 313 -9.33 22.43 -4.63
N PRO A 314 -8.43 23.40 -4.84
CA PRO A 314 -7.01 23.21 -4.55
C PRO A 314 -6.74 22.97 -3.06
N THR A 315 -7.39 23.71 -2.17
CA THR A 315 -7.18 23.54 -0.72
C THR A 315 -7.67 22.18 -0.23
N LEU A 316 -8.78 21.66 -0.76
CA LEU A 316 -9.22 20.29 -0.49
C LEU A 316 -8.22 19.25 -0.99
N PHE A 317 -7.63 19.45 -2.17
CA PHE A 317 -6.58 18.57 -2.70
C PHE A 317 -5.33 18.58 -1.81
N GLY A 318 -4.87 19.76 -1.39
CA GLY A 318 -3.72 19.91 -0.49
C GLY A 318 -3.94 19.24 0.86
N ILE A 319 -5.12 19.45 1.47
CA ILE A 319 -5.49 18.80 2.75
C ILE A 319 -5.48 17.28 2.60
N ALA A 320 -6.09 16.77 1.54
CA ALA A 320 -6.15 15.33 1.31
C ALA A 320 -4.74 14.75 1.08
N LEU A 321 -3.86 15.44 0.37
CA LEU A 321 -2.48 15.02 0.14
C LEU A 321 -1.65 14.99 1.45
N LEU A 322 -1.85 15.98 2.32
CA LEU A 322 -1.22 16.00 3.65
C LEU A 322 -1.71 14.83 4.52
N CYS A 323 -3.04 14.60 4.56
CA CYS A 323 -3.63 13.48 5.28
C CYS A 323 -3.11 12.13 4.78
N CYS A 324 -2.94 11.99 3.46
CA CYS A 324 -2.40 10.82 2.81
C CYS A 324 -0.95 10.53 3.25
N GLY A 325 -0.07 11.53 3.19
CA GLY A 325 1.34 11.39 3.60
C GLY A 325 1.51 10.99 5.07
N LEU A 326 0.78 11.65 5.98
CA LEU A 326 0.80 11.36 7.42
C LEU A 326 0.34 9.94 7.75
N ASN A 327 -0.61 9.44 6.97
CA ASN A 327 -1.21 8.15 7.18
C ASN A 327 -0.30 7.00 6.70
N SER A 328 0.30 7.13 5.52
CA SER A 328 1.23 6.14 4.97
C SER A 328 2.42 5.91 5.90
N THR A 329 2.88 6.99 6.53
CA THR A 329 3.93 7.04 7.55
C THR A 329 3.74 6.06 8.72
N VAL A 330 2.52 5.95 9.22
CA VAL A 330 2.20 5.01 10.31
C VAL A 330 2.34 3.57 9.82
N THR A 331 1.84 3.29 8.62
CA THR A 331 1.83 1.95 8.04
C THR A 331 3.23 1.49 7.62
N ALA A 332 4.04 2.36 7.03
CA ALA A 332 5.43 2.06 6.66
C ALA A 332 6.28 1.70 7.88
N THR A 333 6.09 2.42 8.99
CA THR A 333 6.81 2.16 10.25
C THR A 333 6.46 0.78 10.80
N LEU A 334 5.17 0.43 10.85
CA LEU A 334 4.70 -0.87 11.32
C LEU A 334 5.15 -2.02 10.40
N ALA A 335 5.02 -1.82 9.08
CA ALA A 335 5.42 -2.80 8.08
C ALA A 335 6.91 -3.11 8.19
N GLY A 336 7.71 -2.06 8.37
CA GLY A 336 9.11 -2.19 8.66
C GLY A 336 9.37 -3.02 9.90
N GLN A 337 8.75 -2.69 11.04
CA GLN A 337 8.98 -3.45 12.28
C GLN A 337 8.74 -4.94 12.07
N ILE A 338 7.64 -5.30 11.41
CA ILE A 338 7.32 -6.69 11.05
C ILE A 338 8.43 -7.31 10.19
N VAL A 339 8.91 -6.59 9.16
CA VAL A 339 9.98 -7.07 8.27
C VAL A 339 11.28 -7.31 9.04
N MET A 340 11.72 -6.37 9.88
CA MET A 340 13.00 -6.46 10.58
C MET A 340 12.98 -7.48 11.73
N GLU A 341 11.91 -7.50 12.53
CA GLU A 341 11.73 -8.51 13.58
C GLU A 341 11.55 -9.90 12.96
N GLY A 342 10.79 -9.98 11.85
CA GLY A 342 10.51 -11.23 11.16
C GLY A 342 11.73 -11.84 10.48
N PHE A 343 12.53 -11.05 9.76
CA PHE A 343 13.70 -11.53 9.02
C PHE A 343 14.99 -11.56 9.84
N LEU A 344 15.26 -10.53 10.66
CA LEU A 344 16.54 -10.38 11.38
C LEU A 344 16.45 -10.66 12.89
N LYS A 345 15.24 -10.74 13.46
CA LYS A 345 15.01 -10.84 14.92
C LYS A 345 15.61 -9.67 15.71
N ILE A 346 15.73 -8.49 15.07
CA ILE A 346 16.20 -7.27 15.74
C ILE A 346 14.96 -6.50 16.20
N LYS A 347 14.84 -6.30 17.52
CA LYS A 347 13.80 -5.47 18.13
C LYS A 347 14.34 -4.06 18.31
N LEU A 348 14.02 -3.15 17.39
CA LEU A 348 14.26 -1.72 17.58
C LEU A 348 13.00 -1.06 18.08
N GLN A 349 13.17 -0.04 18.93
CA GLN A 349 12.07 0.84 19.27
C GLN A 349 11.56 1.54 17.99
N PRO A 350 10.24 1.62 17.79
CA PRO A 350 9.67 2.15 16.55
C PRO A 350 10.18 3.55 16.17
N TRP A 351 10.41 4.42 17.14
CA TRP A 351 10.88 5.79 16.90
C TRP A 351 12.33 5.84 16.41
N VAL A 352 13.20 4.96 16.93
CA VAL A 352 14.58 4.84 16.47
C VAL A 352 14.58 4.41 15.02
N ARG A 353 13.77 3.39 14.72
CA ARG A 353 13.61 2.90 13.35
C ARG A 353 13.12 4.02 12.44
N ARG A 354 12.07 4.73 12.86
CA ARG A 354 11.50 5.82 12.09
C ARG A 354 12.52 6.91 11.80
N LEU A 355 13.33 7.29 12.79
CA LEU A 355 14.40 8.27 12.60
C LEU A 355 15.44 7.79 11.57
N ILE A 356 15.83 6.51 11.63
CA ILE A 356 16.78 5.92 10.67
C ILE A 356 16.19 5.90 9.26
N THR A 357 15.00 5.35 9.07
CA THR A 357 14.38 5.25 7.72
C THR A 357 14.10 6.64 7.16
N ARG A 358 13.66 7.57 8.01
CA ARG A 358 13.38 8.96 7.62
C ARG A 358 14.64 9.73 7.28
N ALA A 359 15.74 9.53 7.99
CA ALA A 359 17.03 10.10 7.61
C ALA A 359 17.51 9.57 6.25
N ILE A 360 17.37 8.26 6.01
CA ILE A 360 17.74 7.64 4.73
C ILE A 360 16.82 8.11 3.59
N ALA A 361 15.55 8.42 3.86
CA ALA A 361 14.60 8.91 2.86
C ALA A 361 14.76 10.42 2.56
N ILE A 362 14.99 11.24 3.59
CA ILE A 362 15.12 12.71 3.45
C ILE A 362 16.37 13.09 2.66
N VAL A 363 17.50 12.42 2.87
CA VAL A 363 18.76 12.76 2.20
C VAL A 363 18.64 12.74 0.66
N PRO A 364 18.22 11.64 0.01
CA PRO A 364 18.07 11.61 -1.44
C PRO A 364 16.95 12.54 -1.92
N ALA A 365 15.84 12.64 -1.18
CA ALA A 365 14.75 13.55 -1.55
C ALA A 365 15.24 15.01 -1.56
N ALA A 366 15.91 15.46 -0.50
CA ALA A 366 16.45 16.82 -0.40
C ALA A 366 17.49 17.10 -1.49
N ILE A 367 18.40 16.16 -1.79
CA ILE A 367 19.38 16.32 -2.87
C ILE A 367 18.67 16.53 -4.21
N VAL A 368 17.72 15.65 -4.55
CA VAL A 368 16.99 15.74 -5.82
C VAL A 368 16.17 17.02 -5.89
N THR A 369 15.47 17.41 -4.84
CA THR A 369 14.69 18.65 -4.80
C THR A 369 15.57 19.89 -4.96
N ILE A 370 16.73 19.95 -4.29
CA ILE A 370 17.63 21.12 -4.37
C ILE A 370 18.31 21.22 -5.75
N TRP A 371 18.67 20.08 -6.36
CA TRP A 371 19.48 20.07 -7.60
C TRP A 371 18.64 20.04 -8.87
N TYR A 372 17.51 19.32 -8.87
CA TYR A 372 16.67 19.07 -10.05
C TYR A 372 15.27 19.69 -9.95
N GLY A 373 14.95 20.35 -8.83
CA GLY A 373 13.68 21.06 -8.64
C GLY A 373 12.44 20.15 -8.65
N ASN A 374 11.31 20.72 -9.07
CA ASN A 374 9.99 20.05 -9.05
C ASN A 374 9.93 18.84 -9.99
N GLN A 375 10.45 18.98 -11.21
CA GLN A 375 10.44 17.91 -12.22
C GLN A 375 11.23 16.68 -11.75
N GLY A 376 12.42 16.88 -11.20
CA GLY A 376 13.22 15.77 -10.64
C GLY A 376 12.51 15.09 -9.47
N THR A 377 11.78 15.86 -8.66
CA THR A 377 11.01 15.34 -7.52
C THR A 377 9.83 14.47 -7.98
N ALA A 378 9.13 14.86 -9.04
CA ALA A 378 8.04 14.06 -9.63
C ALA A 378 8.57 12.76 -10.29
N GLN A 379 9.69 12.83 -11.00
CA GLN A 379 10.33 11.64 -11.56
C GLN A 379 10.81 10.68 -10.48
N LEU A 380 11.40 11.20 -9.40
CA LEU A 380 11.79 10.41 -8.23
C LEU A 380 10.57 9.71 -7.61
N LEU A 381 9.43 10.41 -7.50
CA LEU A 381 8.18 9.83 -6.99
C LEU A 381 7.66 8.67 -7.86
N ILE A 382 7.80 8.73 -9.18
CA ILE A 382 7.43 7.61 -10.07
C ILE A 382 8.46 6.47 -9.96
N LEU A 383 9.76 6.81 -9.90
CA LEU A 383 10.83 5.83 -9.78
C LEU A 383 10.68 4.97 -8.52
N THR A 384 10.27 5.54 -7.40
CA THR A 384 10.02 4.76 -6.19
C THR A 384 8.94 3.71 -6.42
N GLN A 385 7.87 4.01 -7.17
CA GLN A 385 6.81 3.04 -7.48
C GLN A 385 7.32 1.89 -8.36
N VAL A 386 8.24 2.18 -9.28
CA VAL A 386 8.90 1.14 -10.09
C VAL A 386 9.71 0.20 -9.20
N VAL A 387 10.48 0.75 -8.25
CA VAL A 387 11.23 -0.06 -7.26
C VAL A 387 10.30 -0.95 -6.43
N LEU A 388 9.14 -0.43 -6.01
CA LEU A 388 8.11 -1.23 -5.33
C LEU A 388 7.59 -2.36 -6.21
N SER A 389 7.29 -2.08 -7.48
CA SER A 389 6.82 -3.07 -8.45
C SER A 389 7.83 -4.21 -8.61
N LEU A 390 9.12 -3.88 -8.81
CA LEU A 390 10.19 -4.88 -8.95
C LEU A 390 10.30 -5.79 -7.72
N GLN A 391 10.16 -5.22 -6.52
CA GLN A 391 10.21 -5.99 -5.29
C GLN A 391 9.03 -6.95 -5.17
N LEU A 392 7.84 -6.56 -5.64
CA LEU A 392 6.57 -7.25 -5.38
C LEU A 392 6.61 -8.75 -5.68
N SER A 393 7.28 -9.14 -6.77
CA SER A 393 7.43 -10.55 -7.15
C SER A 393 8.07 -11.37 -6.02
N PHE A 394 9.08 -10.84 -5.35
CA PHE A 394 9.80 -11.51 -4.27
C PHE A 394 8.97 -11.69 -3.00
N ALA A 395 7.91 -10.89 -2.81
CA ALA A 395 6.96 -11.06 -1.70
C ALA A 395 5.80 -12.00 -2.08
N VAL A 396 5.29 -11.90 -3.31
CA VAL A 396 4.13 -12.66 -3.79
C VAL A 396 4.46 -14.15 -3.96
N PHE A 397 5.59 -14.50 -4.56
CA PHE A 397 5.92 -15.92 -4.78
C PHE A 397 5.99 -16.74 -3.47
N PRO A 398 6.71 -16.29 -2.42
CA PRO A 398 6.69 -16.97 -1.13
C PRO A 398 5.29 -17.07 -0.53
N LEU A 399 4.49 -16.01 -0.60
CA LEU A 399 3.13 -15.99 -0.08
C LEU A 399 2.25 -17.07 -0.73
N VAL A 400 2.25 -17.15 -2.07
CA VAL A 400 1.47 -18.15 -2.82
C VAL A 400 1.98 -19.56 -2.52
N MET A 401 3.30 -19.76 -2.49
CA MET A 401 3.91 -21.06 -2.19
C MET A 401 3.57 -21.56 -0.77
N PHE A 402 3.59 -20.68 0.22
CA PHE A 402 3.28 -21.05 1.61
C PHE A 402 1.80 -21.36 1.78
N THR A 403 0.91 -20.54 1.22
CA THR A 403 -0.53 -20.73 1.34
C THR A 403 -1.07 -21.94 0.56
N ALA A 404 -0.35 -22.39 -0.47
CA ALA A 404 -0.66 -23.62 -1.21
C ALA A 404 -0.15 -24.90 -0.50
N SER A 405 0.76 -24.80 0.48
CA SER A 405 1.37 -25.95 1.12
C SER A 405 0.51 -26.51 2.28
N LYS A 406 -0.04 -27.71 2.10
CA LYS A 406 -0.78 -28.41 3.17
C LYS A 406 0.06 -28.67 4.42
N ALA A 407 1.37 -28.90 4.26
CA ALA A 407 2.28 -29.12 5.38
C ALA A 407 2.35 -27.88 6.30
N LYS A 408 2.38 -26.68 5.70
CA LYS A 408 2.50 -25.40 6.42
C LYS A 408 1.18 -24.87 6.95
N MET A 409 0.10 -25.05 6.18
CA MET A 409 -1.21 -24.45 6.45
C MET A 409 -2.18 -25.39 7.18
N GLY A 410 -1.88 -26.70 7.22
CA GLY A 410 -2.78 -27.71 7.78
C GLY A 410 -4.13 -27.74 7.07
N GLU A 411 -5.22 -27.67 7.85
CA GLU A 411 -6.60 -27.69 7.36
C GLU A 411 -7.06 -26.36 6.73
N LEU A 412 -6.27 -25.30 6.85
CA LEU A 412 -6.58 -23.96 6.32
C LEU A 412 -5.78 -23.64 5.05
N VAL A 413 -5.36 -24.68 4.32
CA VAL A 413 -4.70 -24.53 3.02
C VAL A 413 -5.60 -23.81 2.02
N ALA A 414 -5.01 -23.04 1.12
CA ALA A 414 -5.78 -22.40 0.07
C ALA A 414 -6.42 -23.44 -0.87
N PRO A 415 -7.70 -23.26 -1.26
CA PRO A 415 -8.32 -24.15 -2.23
C PRO A 415 -7.64 -23.98 -3.59
N ARG A 416 -7.62 -25.07 -4.37
CA ARG A 416 -6.86 -25.13 -5.63
C ARG A 416 -7.18 -23.98 -6.58
N TRP A 417 -8.45 -23.60 -6.72
CA TRP A 417 -8.86 -22.49 -7.58
C TRP A 417 -8.21 -21.15 -7.15
N LEU A 418 -8.13 -20.86 -5.85
CA LEU A 418 -7.53 -19.64 -5.34
C LEU A 418 -6.01 -19.67 -5.51
N SER A 419 -5.38 -20.82 -5.26
CA SER A 419 -3.95 -21.00 -5.52
C SER A 419 -3.63 -20.81 -7.01
N THR A 420 -4.43 -21.36 -7.93
CA THR A 420 -4.26 -21.17 -9.37
C THR A 420 -4.37 -19.69 -9.75
N ILE A 421 -5.39 -18.98 -9.28
CA ILE A 421 -5.53 -17.54 -9.53
C ILE A 421 -4.32 -16.78 -8.99
N ALA A 422 -3.89 -17.09 -7.77
CA ALA A 422 -2.75 -16.40 -7.16
C ALA A 422 -1.42 -16.69 -7.87
N TYR A 423 -1.22 -17.90 -8.39
CA TYR A 423 -0.08 -18.23 -9.24
C TYR A 423 -0.12 -17.48 -10.57
N VAL A 424 -1.30 -17.37 -11.20
CA VAL A 424 -1.47 -16.56 -12.42
C VAL A 424 -1.13 -15.10 -12.14
N ILE A 425 -1.63 -14.53 -11.05
CA ILE A 425 -1.29 -13.17 -10.61
C ILE A 425 0.22 -13.03 -10.42
N ALA A 426 0.86 -13.96 -9.70
CA ALA A 426 2.30 -13.93 -9.47
C ALA A 426 3.11 -13.97 -10.79
N VAL A 427 2.72 -14.80 -11.74
CA VAL A 427 3.38 -14.92 -13.06
C VAL A 427 3.15 -13.67 -13.90
N VAL A 428 1.94 -13.10 -13.90
CA VAL A 428 1.63 -11.85 -14.61
C VAL A 428 2.48 -10.71 -14.05
N ILE A 429 2.52 -10.52 -12.73
CA ILE A 429 3.34 -9.50 -12.07
C ILE A 429 4.82 -9.69 -12.42
N ALA A 430 5.32 -10.92 -12.36
CA ALA A 430 6.72 -11.22 -12.68
C ALA A 430 7.05 -10.94 -14.16
N GLY A 431 6.18 -11.34 -15.09
CA GLY A 431 6.36 -11.08 -16.52
C GLY A 431 6.35 -9.58 -16.84
N LEU A 432 5.43 -8.84 -16.21
CA LEU A 432 5.34 -7.38 -16.31
C LEU A 432 6.60 -6.68 -15.76
N ASN A 433 7.11 -7.11 -14.62
CA ASN A 433 8.34 -6.60 -14.03
C ASN A 433 9.58 -6.91 -14.88
N ILE A 434 9.67 -8.11 -15.46
CA ILE A 434 10.77 -8.48 -16.36
C ILE A 434 10.72 -7.60 -17.61
N LYS A 435 9.53 -7.39 -18.20
CA LYS A 435 9.38 -6.50 -19.34
C LYS A 435 9.82 -5.08 -18.99
N LEU A 436 9.38 -4.52 -17.86
CA LEU A 436 9.80 -3.20 -17.40
C LEU A 436 11.32 -3.11 -17.29
N LEU A 437 11.96 -4.13 -16.71
CA LEU A 437 13.41 -4.16 -16.54
C LEU A 437 14.15 -4.23 -17.87
N ILE A 438 13.60 -4.96 -18.85
CA ILE A 438 14.13 -4.99 -20.22
C ILE A 438 14.00 -3.59 -20.84
N ASP A 439 12.80 -3.02 -20.85
CA ASP A 439 12.52 -1.70 -21.42
C ASP A 439 13.43 -0.63 -20.78
N PHE A 440 13.60 -0.65 -19.45
CA PHE A 440 14.49 0.27 -18.74
C PHE A 440 15.97 0.12 -19.12
N VAL A 441 16.42 -1.11 -19.40
CA VAL A 441 17.82 -1.39 -19.79
C VAL A 441 18.06 -1.10 -21.26
N THR A 442 17.06 -1.30 -22.12
CA THR A 442 17.18 -1.09 -23.57
C THR A 442 17.00 0.36 -24.00
N GLY A 443 16.47 1.22 -23.11
CA GLY A 443 16.07 2.60 -23.45
C GLY A 443 14.78 2.61 -24.26
#